data_AF-A0A2X1QBS1-F1
#
_entry.id   AF-A0A2X1QBS1-F1
#
_cell.length_a   1.000
_cell.length_b   1.000
_cell.length_c   1.000
_cell.angle_alpha   90.00
_cell.angle_beta   90.00
_cell.angle_gamma   90.00
#
_symmetry.space_group_name_H-M   'P 1'
#
loop_
_entity.id
_entity.type
_entity.pdbx_description
1 polymer ?
#
loop_
_entity_poly.entity_id
_entity_poly.type
_entity_poly.pdbx_seq_one_letter_code
_entity_poly.pdbx_strand_id
1 'polypeptide(L)' 'MVARGDLGVEIPVEEVIFAQKMMIEKCIRARKVVIHCDPDAGFHDQKPTPDSRRAGDVANAISTVLTQ' A
#
# COMPACT_ATOMS: atom_id res chain seq x y z
N MET A 1 -5.17 4.09 -8.14
CA MET A 1 -3.92 3.42 -7.75
C MET A 1 -3.26 4.27 -6.67
N VAL A 2 -2.78 3.68 -5.58
CA VAL A 2 -2.02 4.36 -4.53
C VAL A 2 -0.56 3.96 -4.70
N ALA A 3 0.28 4.87 -5.20
CA ALA A 3 1.71 4.66 -5.40
C ALA A 3 2.48 5.26 -4.20
N ARG A 4 2.92 4.40 -3.27
CA ARG A 4 3.59 4.87 -2.04
C ARG A 4 4.92 5.56 -2.30
N GLY A 5 5.65 5.13 -3.34
CA GLY A 5 6.94 5.71 -3.71
C GLY A 5 6.80 7.19 -4.05
N ASP A 6 5.92 7.52 -4.99
CA ASP A 6 5.64 8.90 -5.37
C ASP A 6 5.05 9.69 -4.21
N LEU A 7 4.15 9.07 -3.43
CA LEU A 7 3.53 9.74 -2.30
C LEU A 7 4.54 10.11 -1.20
N GLY A 8 5.57 9.29 -0.97
CA GLY A 8 6.64 9.59 -0.02
C GLY A 8 7.63 10.66 -0.49
N VAL A 9 7.54 11.12 -1.74
CA VAL A 9 8.24 12.31 -2.24
C VAL A 9 7.44 13.58 -1.94
N GLU A 10 6.10 13.49 -2.03
CA GLU A 10 5.20 14.64 -1.91
C GLU A 10 4.80 14.97 -0.46
N ILE A 11 4.70 13.96 0.40
CA ILE A 11 4.35 14.11 1.81
C ILE A 11 5.35 13.37 2.71
N PRO A 12 5.45 13.75 4.00
CA PRO A 12 6.28 13.02 4.95
C PRO A 12 5.98 11.52 4.94
N VAL A 13 7.02 10.69 4.99
CA VAL A 13 6.92 9.22 4.79
C VAL A 13 6.04 8.58 5.86
N GLU A 14 6.03 9.15 7.06
CA GLU A 14 5.16 8.72 8.17
C GLU A 14 3.67 9.00 7.90
N GLU A 15 3.36 10.04 7.12
CA GLU A 15 1.99 10.41 6.74
C GLU A 15 1.43 9.55 5.60
N VAL A 16 2.29 8.95 4.77
CA VAL A 16 1.92 8.08 3.62
C VAL A 16 0.95 6.98 4.03
N ILE A 17 1.14 6.36 5.20
CA ILE A 17 0.28 5.28 5.70
C ILE A 17 -1.14 5.78 5.99
N PHE A 18 -1.28 6.99 6.54
CA PHE A 18 -2.58 7.58 6.84
C PHE A 18 -3.29 8.04 5.58
N ALA A 19 -2.56 8.68 4.66
CA ALA A 19 -3.08 9.09 3.36
C ALA A 19 -3.57 7.89 2.54
N GLN A 20 -2.83 6.78 2.55
CA GLN A 20 -3.23 5.52 1.92
C GLN A 20 -4.57 5.01 2.45
N LYS A 21 -4.73 4.92 3.77
CA LYS A 21 -6.00 4.47 4.37
C LYS A 21 -7.16 5.37 3.93
N MET A 22 -6.99 6.68 4.03
CA MET A 22 -8.01 7.65 3.62
C MET A 22 -8.40 7.49 2.14
N MET A 23 -7.44 7.28 1.23
CA MET A 23 -7.71 7.06 -0.19
C MET A 23 -8.48 5.77 -0.44
N ILE A 24 -8.08 4.67 0.21
CA ILE A 24 -8.76 3.37 0.11
C ILE A 24 -10.21 3.51 0.58
N GLU A 25 -10.45 4.14 1.73
CA GLU A 25 -11.81 4.35 2.26
C GLU A 25 -12.69 5.14 1.29
N LYS A 26 -12.16 6.22 0.70
CA LYS A 26 -12.89 7.02 -0.29
C LYS A 26 -13.24 6.19 -1.52
N CYS A 27 -12.34 5.33 -1.99
CA CYS A 27 -12.59 4.41 -3.10
C CYS A 27 -13.66 3.38 -2.76
N ILE A 28 -13.63 2.78 -1.57
CA ILE A 28 -14.64 1.82 -1.09
C ILE A 28 -16.01 2.47 -1.06
N ARG A 29 -16.15 3.65 -0.43
CA ARG A 29 -17.42 4.40 -0.38
C ARG A 29 -17.94 4.78 -1.76
N ALA A 30 -17.05 5.07 -2.70
CA ALA A 30 -17.39 5.36 -4.09
C ALA A 30 -17.63 4.11 -4.95
N ARG A 31 -17.47 2.90 -4.41
CA ARG A 31 -17.49 1.61 -5.14
C ARG A 31 -16.53 1.59 -6.34
N LYS A 32 -15.36 2.20 -6.18
CA LYS A 32 -14.30 2.22 -7.20
C LYS A 32 -13.17 1.27 -6.81
N VAL A 33 -12.66 0.55 -7.79
CA VAL A 33 -11.49 -0.32 -7.61
C VAL A 33 -10.29 0.54 -7.21
N VAL A 34 -9.60 0.12 -6.16
CA VAL A 34 -8.33 0.71 -5.72
C VAL A 34 -7.22 -0.33 -5.87
N ILE A 35 -6.10 0.07 -6.45
CA ILE A 35 -4.91 -0.77 -6.63
C ILE A 35 -3.82 -0.18 -5.76
N HIS A 36 -3.22 -0.99 -4.89
CA HIS A 36 -2.07 -0.60 -4.09
C HIS A 36 -0.78 -0.94 -4.85
N CYS A 37 0.15 0.02 -4.94
CA CYS A 37 1.44 -0.14 -5.62
C CYS A 37 2.56 0.37 -4.70
N ASP A 38 3.46 -0.55 -4.33
CA ASP A 38 4.68 -0.24 -3.58
C ASP A 38 5.88 -0.48 -4.52
N PRO A 39 6.81 0.48 -4.69
CA PRO A 39 7.96 0.34 -5.59
C PRO A 39 8.83 -0.88 -5.30
N ASP A 40 8.87 -1.33 -4.04
CA ASP A 40 9.71 -2.43 -3.59
C ASP A 40 9.20 -3.82 -4.06
N ALA A 41 8.11 -3.88 -4.84
CA ALA A 41 7.65 -5.12 -5.46
C ALA A 41 8.50 -5.57 -6.66
N GLY A 42 9.40 -4.72 -7.17
CA GLY A 42 10.24 -5.01 -8.33
C GLY A 42 11.65 -5.50 -7.95
N PHE A 43 11.81 -6.78 -7.59
CA PHE A 43 13.03 -7.58 -7.81
C PHE A 43 12.76 -8.99 -7.29
N HIS A 44 12.25 -9.86 -8.16
CA HIS A 44 12.00 -11.28 -7.86
C HIS A 44 13.23 -12.18 -8.13
N ASP A 45 14.36 -11.60 -8.55
CA ASP A 45 15.49 -12.39 -9.07
C ASP A 45 16.52 -12.84 -8.02
N GLN A 46 16.41 -12.43 -6.74
CA GLN A 46 17.50 -12.69 -5.77
C GLN A 46 17.11 -13.44 -4.49
N LYS A 47 15.83 -13.57 -4.13
CA LYS A 47 15.44 -14.31 -2.91
C LYS A 47 14.02 -14.89 -3.00
N PRO A 48 13.85 -16.23 -2.94
CA PRO A 48 12.53 -16.87 -3.02
C PRO A 48 11.67 -16.66 -1.77
N THR A 49 12.27 -16.26 -0.65
CA THR A 49 11.55 -15.99 0.61
C THR A 49 11.13 -14.51 0.66
N PRO A 50 9.83 -14.21 0.84
CA PRO A 50 9.38 -12.84 1.01
C PRO A 50 9.99 -12.22 2.28
N ASP A 51 10.47 -10.99 2.15
CA ASP A 51 11.03 -10.25 3.27
C ASP A 51 9.92 -9.92 4.28
N SER A 52 10.17 -10.08 5.59
CA SER A 52 9.12 -9.92 6.63
C SER A 52 8.46 -8.54 6.59
N ARG A 53 9.21 -7.52 6.17
CA ARG A 53 8.70 -6.16 5.93
C ARG A 53 7.59 -6.14 4.87
N ARG A 54 7.79 -6.84 3.75
CA ARG A 54 6.83 -6.92 2.63
C ARG A 54 5.57 -7.70 3.01
N ALA A 55 5.71 -8.77 3.77
CA ALA A 55 4.55 -9.51 4.29
C ALA A 55 3.68 -8.62 5.19
N GLY A 56 4.30 -7.77 6.01
CA GLY A 56 3.61 -6.76 6.81
C GLY A 56 2.90 -5.70 5.98
N ASP A 57 3.53 -5.21 4.91
CA ASP A 57 2.92 -4.22 4.01
C ASP A 57 1.69 -4.77 3.26
N VAL A 58 1.77 -6.01 2.76
CA VAL A 58 0.63 -6.70 2.13
C VAL A 58 -0.48 -6.96 3.14
N ALA A 59 -0.14 -7.42 4.35
CA ALA A 59 -1.12 -7.65 5.41
C ALA A 59 -1.83 -6.35 5.82
N ASN A 60 -1.13 -5.22 5.90
CA ASN A 60 -1.72 -3.92 6.22
C ASN A 60 -2.63 -3.40 5.09
N ALA A 61 -2.24 -3.60 3.83
CA ALA A 61 -3.07 -3.23 2.68
C ALA A 61 -4.38 -4.04 2.65
N ILE A 62 -4.30 -5.36 2.90
CA ILE A 62 -5.48 -6.24 2.96
C ILE A 62 -6.34 -5.94 4.20
N SER A 63 -5.73 -5.78 5.36
CA SER A 63 -6.43 -5.50 6.63
C SER A 63 -7.30 -4.25 6.52
N THR A 64 -6.80 -3.20 5.84
CA THR A 64 -7.55 -1.96 5.58
C THR A 64 -8.82 -2.20 4.75
N VAL A 65 -8.85 -3.23 3.90
CA VAL A 65 -10.01 -3.59 3.08
C VAL A 65 -10.98 -4.50 3.84
N LEU A 66 -10.49 -5.35 4.75
CA LEU A 66 -11.31 -6.35 5.46
C LEU A 66 -11.96 -5.85 6.76
N THR A 67 -11.49 -4.74 7.35
CA THR A 67 -12.00 -4.21 8.64
C THR A 67 -13.15 -3.21 8.50
N GLN A 68 -13.89 -3.22 7.38
CA GLN A 68 -15.08 -2.39 7.16
C GLN A 68 -16.35 -3.20 6.97
#